data_AF-A0A9N8EU73-F1
#
_entry.id   AF-A0A9N8EU73-F1
#
_cell.length_a   1.000
_cell.length_b   1.000
_cell.length_c   1.000
_cell.angle_alpha   90.00
_cell.angle_beta   90.00
_cell.angle_gamma   90.00
#
_symmetry.space_group_name_H-M   'P 1'
#
loop_
_entity.id
_entity.type
_entity.pdbx_description
1 polymer ?
#
loop_
_entity_poly.entity_id
_entity_poly.type
_entity_poly.pdbx_seq_one_letter_code
_entity_poly.pdbx_strand_id
1 'polypeptide(L)'
;MDEMLGVSVFYLEQVFLEEEVCATTTTTGNPLSKDSKVYEIEDLQGPPGVIRTKGANTVCPIDGKMGAAYVHCLQGKDHVGEATQMLSYSWNYAIGDIVDTLTDFCRQNNLNPKRTYIWVCCLCVSINTGLSKTLLCRNQE
;
A
#
# COMPACT_ATOMS: atom_id res chain seq x y z
N MET A 1 5.78 -21.71 -5.85
CA MET A 1 5.79 -21.12 -4.50
C MET A 1 5.17 -19.75 -4.64
N ASP A 2 4.18 -19.42 -3.81
CA ASP A 2 3.55 -18.11 -3.83
C ASP A 2 4.52 -17.14 -3.14
N GLU A 3 5.24 -16.34 -3.92
CA GLU A 3 6.24 -15.42 -3.41
C GLU A 3 5.52 -14.26 -2.70
N MET A 4 5.84 -14.02 -1.42
CA MET A 4 5.30 -12.88 -0.70
C MET A 4 5.86 -11.60 -1.31
N LEU A 5 5.07 -10.92 -2.16
CA LEU A 5 5.49 -9.69 -2.81
C LEU A 5 5.43 -8.48 -1.87
N GLY A 6 6.36 -7.55 -2.06
CA GLY A 6 6.40 -6.25 -1.40
C GLY A 6 6.60 -5.11 -2.40
N VAL A 7 6.20 -3.91 -1.98
CA VAL A 7 6.41 -2.66 -2.73
C VAL A 7 7.74 -2.05 -2.33
N SER A 8 8.53 -1.57 -3.27
CA SER A 8 9.82 -0.97 -2.94
C SER A 8 9.64 0.35 -2.16
N VAL A 9 10.56 0.65 -1.25
CA VAL A 9 10.57 1.94 -0.54
C VAL A 9 10.68 3.11 -1.52
N PHE A 10 11.47 2.95 -2.60
CA PHE A 10 11.57 3.93 -3.67
C PHE A 10 10.22 4.24 -4.33
N TYR A 11 9.42 3.22 -4.64
CA TYR A 11 8.10 3.42 -5.24
C TYR A 11 7.13 4.09 -4.27
N LEU A 12 7.18 3.72 -2.98
CA LEU A 12 6.35 4.34 -1.96
C LEU A 12 6.60 5.85 -1.85
N GLU A 13 7.87 6.25 -1.89
CA GLU A 13 8.29 7.65 -1.80
C GLU A 13 7.97 8.43 -3.08
N GLN A 14 8.40 7.92 -4.25
CA GLN A 14 8.41 8.73 -5.47
C GLN A 14 7.10 8.64 -6.27
N VAL A 15 6.40 7.51 -6.20
CA VAL A 15 5.22 7.25 -7.05
C VAL A 15 3.95 7.21 -6.22
N PHE A 16 3.91 6.35 -5.20
CA PHE A 16 2.70 6.19 -4.40
C PHE A 16 2.31 7.47 -3.67
N LEU A 17 3.25 8.11 -2.96
CA LEU A 17 2.96 9.32 -2.20
C LEU A 17 2.67 10.52 -3.12
N GLU A 18 3.53 10.78 -4.10
CA GLU A 18 3.45 11.97 -4.94
C GLU A 18 2.40 11.85 -6.06
N GLU A 19 2.47 10.78 -6.85
CA GLU A 19 1.67 10.65 -8.07
C GLU A 19 0.28 10.05 -7.82
N GLU A 20 0.11 9.27 -6.75
CA GLU A 20 -1.17 8.62 -6.47
C GLU A 20 -1.93 9.26 -5.32
N VAL A 21 -1.30 9.41 -4.15
CA VAL A 21 -1.98 9.97 -2.98
C VAL A 21 -2.19 11.47 -3.18
N CYS A 22 -1.14 12.27 -3.39
CA CYS A 22 -1.27 13.73 -3.47
C CYS A 22 -2.03 14.22 -4.71
N ALA A 23 -2.20 13.38 -5.73
CA ALA A 23 -2.98 13.69 -6.92
C ALA A 23 -4.47 13.33 -6.81
N THR A 24 -4.89 12.69 -5.71
CA THR A 24 -6.26 12.17 -5.54
C THR A 24 -7.06 12.99 -4.52
N THR A 25 -8.38 13.05 -4.71
CA THR A 25 -9.33 13.55 -3.71
C THR A 25 -10.16 12.40 -3.13
N THR A 26 -10.55 12.51 -1.87
CA THR A 26 -11.54 11.63 -1.27
C THR A 26 -12.89 11.76 -1.99
N THR A 27 -13.79 10.84 -1.67
CA THR A 27 -15.15 10.83 -2.22
C THR A 27 -16.01 12.00 -1.73
N THR A 28 -15.62 12.62 -0.62
CA THR A 28 -16.16 13.89 -0.12
C THR A 28 -15.53 15.13 -0.79
N GLY A 29 -14.59 14.94 -1.73
CA GLY A 29 -13.91 16.02 -2.46
C GLY A 29 -12.74 16.66 -1.71
N ASN A 30 -12.28 16.08 -0.60
CA ASN A 30 -11.13 16.60 0.13
C ASN A 30 -9.83 16.12 -0.54
N PRO A 31 -8.85 17.01 -0.81
CA PRO A 31 -7.56 16.58 -1.33
C PRO A 31 -6.84 15.70 -0.32
N LEU A 32 -6.26 14.59 -0.80
CA LEU A 32 -5.34 13.80 -0.01
C LEU A 32 -3.96 14.44 -0.04
N SER A 33 -3.18 14.22 1.02
CA SER A 33 -1.82 14.71 1.15
C SER A 33 -0.97 13.70 1.91
N LYS A 34 0.32 14.00 2.10
CA LYS A 34 1.20 13.22 2.96
C LYS A 34 0.72 13.12 4.42
N ASP A 35 -0.08 14.08 4.87
CA ASP A 35 -0.60 14.11 6.24
C ASP A 35 -1.88 13.27 6.38
N SER A 36 -2.47 12.83 5.26
CA SER A 36 -3.65 11.97 5.25
C SER A 36 -3.37 10.63 5.92
N LYS A 37 -4.34 10.17 6.68
CA LYS A 37 -4.28 8.88 7.38
C LYS A 37 -4.59 7.75 6.44
N VAL A 38 -4.06 6.56 6.72
CA VAL A 38 -4.25 5.40 5.84
C VAL A 38 -5.73 5.02 5.71
N TYR A 39 -6.55 5.19 6.76
CA TYR A 39 -7.99 4.95 6.67
C TYR A 39 -8.72 5.94 5.73
N GLU A 40 -8.18 7.14 5.54
CA GLU A 40 -8.73 8.14 4.62
C GLU A 40 -8.37 7.79 3.17
N ILE A 41 -7.13 7.32 2.96
CA ILE A 41 -6.62 6.89 1.65
C ILE A 41 -7.36 5.66 1.13
N GLU A 42 -7.70 4.72 2.01
CA GLU A 42 -8.47 3.51 1.68
C GLU A 42 -9.98 3.76 1.56
N ASP A 43 -10.45 4.93 2.02
CA ASP A 43 -11.86 5.30 2.12
C ASP A 43 -12.71 4.13 2.65
N LEU A 44 -12.46 3.77 3.92
CA LEU A 44 -13.09 2.61 4.53
C LEU A 44 -14.62 2.71 4.61
N GLN A 45 -15.15 3.94 4.60
CA GLN A 45 -16.58 4.24 4.75
C GLN A 45 -17.30 4.52 3.41
N GLY A 46 -16.56 4.75 2.33
CA GLY A 46 -17.08 5.06 1.00
C GLY A 46 -16.72 4.03 -0.08
N PRO A 47 -16.77 4.43 -1.37
CA PRO A 47 -16.25 3.61 -2.47
C PRO A 47 -14.75 3.34 -2.31
N PRO A 48 -14.19 2.36 -3.04
CA PRO A 48 -12.78 1.97 -2.92
C PRO A 48 -11.83 3.18 -3.01
N GLY A 49 -10.97 3.36 -2.01
CA GLY A 49 -9.96 4.41 -2.03
C GLY A 49 -8.82 4.16 -3.03
N VAL A 50 -7.74 4.95 -2.92
CA VAL A 50 -6.62 4.97 -3.88
C VAL A 50 -6.05 3.56 -4.11
N ILE A 51 -5.73 2.86 -3.01
CA ILE A 51 -5.09 1.54 -3.05
C ILE A 51 -6.00 0.50 -3.70
N ARG A 52 -7.29 0.48 -3.34
CA ARG A 52 -8.24 -0.53 -3.82
C ARG A 52 -8.67 -0.29 -5.25
N THR A 53 -8.73 0.97 -5.66
CA THR A 53 -9.10 1.34 -7.03
C THR A 53 -8.08 0.81 -8.05
N LYS A 54 -6.78 0.81 -7.73
CA LYS A 54 -5.73 0.29 -8.62
C LYS A 54 -5.97 -1.18 -9.03
N GLY A 55 -6.41 -2.01 -8.07
CA GLY A 55 -6.65 -3.44 -8.28
C GLY A 55 -8.05 -3.82 -8.74
N ALA A 56 -9.02 -2.91 -8.67
CA ALA A 56 -10.45 -3.21 -8.83
C ALA A 56 -10.79 -3.93 -10.16
N ASN A 57 -10.15 -3.51 -11.25
CA ASN A 57 -10.38 -4.06 -12.59
C ASN A 57 -9.27 -5.04 -13.04
N THR A 58 -8.46 -5.55 -12.12
CA THR A 58 -7.38 -6.50 -12.40
C THR A 58 -7.70 -7.86 -11.82
N VAL A 59 -7.50 -8.92 -12.60
CA VAL A 59 -7.63 -10.30 -12.11
C VAL A 59 -6.46 -10.62 -11.17
N CYS A 60 -6.77 -11.05 -9.96
CA CYS A 60 -5.78 -11.45 -8.98
C CYS A 60 -5.03 -12.71 -9.45
N PRO A 61 -3.69 -12.70 -9.50
CA PRO A 61 -2.92 -13.84 -9.98
C PRO A 61 -2.94 -15.04 -9.02
N ILE A 62 -3.31 -14.82 -7.75
CA ILE A 62 -3.34 -15.87 -6.72
C ILE A 62 -4.62 -16.71 -6.82
N ASP A 63 -5.78 -16.07 -6.94
CA ASP A 63 -7.08 -16.76 -6.87
C ASP A 63 -7.92 -16.70 -8.16
N GLY A 64 -7.44 -15.97 -9.18
CA GLY A 64 -8.11 -15.82 -10.47
C GLY A 64 -9.38 -14.95 -10.44
N LYS A 65 -9.65 -14.22 -9.35
CA LYS A 65 -10.85 -13.37 -9.19
C LYS A 65 -10.55 -11.90 -9.47
N MET A 66 -11.58 -11.13 -9.85
CA MET A 66 -11.48 -9.68 -10.04
C MET A 66 -11.22 -8.93 -8.74
N GLY A 67 -10.22 -8.04 -8.70
CA GLY A 67 -9.84 -7.29 -7.50
C GLY A 67 -8.47 -7.72 -6.95
N ALA A 68 -7.43 -7.58 -7.77
CA ALA A 68 -6.06 -7.89 -7.37
C ALA A 68 -5.59 -7.01 -6.21
N ALA A 69 -4.63 -7.51 -5.42
CA ALA A 69 -3.92 -6.65 -4.47
C ALA A 69 -3.12 -5.57 -5.23
N TYR A 70 -2.91 -4.43 -4.60
CA TYR A 70 -2.19 -3.30 -5.21
C TYR A 70 -0.79 -3.72 -5.70
N VAL A 71 -0.07 -4.51 -4.92
CA VAL A 71 1.27 -5.01 -5.28
C VAL A 71 1.28 -5.81 -6.59
N HIS A 72 0.19 -6.52 -6.92
CA HIS A 72 0.09 -7.29 -8.16
C HIS A 72 -0.17 -6.43 -9.40
N CYS A 73 -0.55 -5.16 -9.20
CA CYS A 73 -0.75 -4.19 -10.27
C CYS A 73 0.55 -3.46 -10.63
N LEU A 74 1.62 -3.65 -9.85
CA LEU A 74 2.90 -3.02 -10.09
C LEU A 74 3.76 -3.84 -11.05
N GLN A 75 4.63 -3.15 -11.78
CA GLN A 75 5.59 -3.76 -12.69
C GLN A 75 6.92 -3.04 -12.57
N GLY A 76 8.02 -3.77 -12.83
CA GLY A 76 9.37 -3.24 -12.79
C GLY A 76 10.09 -3.54 -11.48
N LYS A 77 11.37 -3.89 -11.60
CA LYS A 77 12.21 -4.30 -10.45
C LYS A 77 12.37 -3.20 -9.41
N ASP A 78 12.29 -1.93 -9.82
CA ASP A 78 12.38 -0.79 -8.92
C ASP A 78 11.07 -0.53 -8.16
N HIS A 79 9.98 -1.24 -8.46
CA HIS A 79 8.65 -1.01 -7.88
C HIS A 79 8.14 -2.17 -7.03
N VAL A 80 8.37 -3.40 -7.49
CA VAL A 80 7.87 -4.62 -6.86
C VAL A 80 8.90 -5.74 -6.93
N GLY A 81 8.93 -6.57 -5.89
CA GLY A 81 9.81 -7.72 -5.75
C GLY A 81 9.42 -8.58 -4.56
N GLU A 82 10.20 -9.63 -4.28
CA GLU A 82 10.04 -10.44 -3.08
C GLU A 82 10.24 -9.56 -1.84
N ALA A 83 9.28 -9.60 -0.92
CA ALA A 83 9.29 -8.82 0.30
C ALA A 83 10.51 -9.17 1.15
N THR A 84 11.30 -8.15 1.48
CA THR A 84 12.45 -8.29 2.37
C THR A 84 12.12 -7.91 3.80
N GLN A 85 11.05 -7.13 4.00
CA GLN A 85 10.58 -6.68 5.31
C GLN A 85 9.06 -6.70 5.40
N MET A 86 8.53 -6.92 6.61
CA MET A 86 7.11 -6.78 6.93
C MET A 86 6.91 -5.53 7.78
N LEU A 87 6.00 -4.65 7.38
CA LEU A 87 5.60 -3.48 8.14
C LEU A 87 4.29 -3.72 8.89
N SER A 88 4.32 -3.53 10.21
CA SER A 88 3.13 -3.32 11.03
C SER A 88 3.05 -1.84 11.39
N TYR A 89 1.88 -1.22 11.21
CA TYR A 89 1.66 0.22 11.38
C TYR A 89 0.21 0.47 11.80
N SER A 90 -0.07 1.60 12.45
CA SER A 90 -1.45 2.00 12.76
C SER A 90 -2.14 2.64 11.56
N TRP A 91 -3.40 2.30 11.30
CA TRP A 91 -4.24 2.98 10.29
C TRP A 91 -4.36 4.50 10.50
N ASN A 92 -4.13 4.99 11.73
CA ASN A 92 -4.17 6.41 12.09
C ASN A 92 -2.83 7.14 11.87
N TYR A 93 -1.81 6.46 11.36
CA TYR A 93 -0.56 7.11 10.97
C TYR A 93 -0.73 7.83 9.65
N ALA A 94 -0.09 9.01 9.54
CA ALA A 94 -0.02 9.72 8.29
C ALA A 94 0.82 8.90 7.31
N ILE A 95 0.43 8.85 6.05
CA ILE A 95 1.15 8.06 5.06
C ILE A 95 2.58 8.59 4.84
N GLY A 96 2.76 9.92 4.92
CA GLY A 96 4.06 10.58 4.86
C GLY A 96 4.99 10.09 5.97
N ASP A 97 4.51 10.04 7.21
CA ASP A 97 5.32 9.55 8.34
C ASP A 97 5.76 8.09 8.14
N ILE A 98 4.87 7.24 7.59
CA ILE A 98 5.21 5.85 7.27
C ILE A 98 6.31 5.79 6.22
N VAL A 99 6.16 6.54 5.12
CA VAL A 99 7.12 6.57 4.01
C VAL A 99 8.47 7.14 4.46
N ASP A 100 8.46 8.27 5.16
CA ASP A 100 9.67 8.92 5.69
C ASP A 100 10.41 7.97 6.64
N THR A 101 9.68 7.27 7.52
CA THR A 101 10.26 6.26 8.43
C THR A 101 10.92 5.12 7.66
N LEU A 102 10.31 4.62 6.58
CA LEU A 102 10.89 3.56 5.75
C LEU A 102 12.12 4.03 4.98
N THR A 103 12.11 5.27 4.49
CA THR A 103 13.26 5.90 3.85
C THR A 103 14.41 6.06 4.84
N ASP A 104 14.14 6.56 6.03
CA ASP A 104 15.14 6.71 7.08
C ASP A 104 15.65 5.37 7.59
N PHE A 105 14.79 4.35 7.69
CA PHE A 105 15.20 2.97 7.97
C PHE A 105 16.22 2.47 6.93
N CYS A 106 15.97 2.72 5.63
CA CYS A 106 16.93 2.36 4.58
C CYS A 106 18.26 3.10 4.75
N ARG A 107 18.22 4.42 5.04
CA ARG A 107 19.43 5.23 5.24
C ARG A 107 20.26 4.74 6.44
N GLN A 108 19.61 4.51 7.58
CA GLN A 108 20.27 4.09 8.83
C GLN A 108 20.92 2.71 8.71
N ASN A 109 20.34 1.82 7.89
CA ASN A 109 20.84 0.47 7.69
C ASN A 109 21.66 0.30 6.39
N ASN A 110 21.96 1.39 5.68
CA ASN A 110 22.67 1.37 4.39
C ASN A 110 22.03 0.41 3.36
N LEU A 111 20.69 0.38 3.32
CA LEU A 111 19.90 -0.42 2.38
C LEU A 111 19.58 0.41 1.14
N ASN A 112 19.43 -0.25 -0.01
CA ASN A 112 19.01 0.39 -1.25
C ASN A 112 17.46 0.46 -1.32
N PRO A 113 16.82 1.65 -1.30
CA PRO A 113 15.36 1.79 -1.33
C PRO A 113 14.69 1.15 -2.56
N LYS A 114 15.40 1.03 -3.69
CA LYS A 114 14.90 0.35 -4.90
C LYS A 114 14.88 -1.18 -4.80
N ARG A 115 15.52 -1.73 -3.76
CA ARG A 115 15.68 -3.16 -3.50
C ARG A 115 15.25 -3.56 -2.08
N THR A 116 14.69 -2.63 -1.32
CA THR A 116 14.02 -2.90 -0.05
C THR A 116 12.52 -2.97 -0.32
N TYR A 117 11.93 -4.15 -0.25
CA TYR A 117 10.53 -4.39 -0.59
C TYR A 117 9.74 -4.64 0.69
N ILE A 118 8.72 -3.82 0.90
CA ILE A 118 7.91 -3.81 2.10
C ILE A 118 6.62 -4.56 1.82
N TRP A 119 6.39 -5.63 2.58
CA TRP A 119 5.07 -6.22 2.70
C TRP A 119 4.26 -5.42 3.71
N VAL A 120 3.09 -4.97 3.29
CA VAL A 120 2.15 -4.24 4.15
C VAL A 120 0.73 -4.64 3.77
N CYS A 121 -0.13 -4.83 4.77
CA CYS A 121 -1.42 -5.49 4.57
C CYS A 121 -2.34 -4.74 3.59
N CYS A 122 -2.38 -3.40 3.63
CA CYS A 122 -3.21 -2.62 2.72
C CYS A 122 -2.82 -2.79 1.24
N LEU A 123 -1.52 -2.89 0.94
CA LEU A 123 -1.00 -3.00 -0.43
C LEU A 123 -0.93 -4.44 -0.94
N CYS A 124 -0.65 -5.41 -0.06
CA CYS A 124 -0.31 -6.77 -0.46
C CYS A 124 -1.47 -7.77 -0.37
N VAL A 125 -2.56 -7.44 0.33
CA VAL A 125 -3.74 -8.31 0.44
C VAL A 125 -4.80 -7.91 -0.59
N SER A 126 -5.29 -8.86 -1.37
CA SER A 126 -6.39 -8.64 -2.34
C SER A 126 -7.74 -8.48 -1.64
N ILE A 127 -8.72 -7.88 -2.32
CA ILE A 127 -10.04 -7.62 -1.73
C ILE A 127 -10.90 -8.87 -1.51
N ASN A 128 -10.62 -9.98 -2.23
CA ASN A 128 -11.44 -11.19 -2.22
C ASN A 128 -11.03 -12.26 -1.21
N THR A 129 -9.97 -12.04 -0.42
CA THR A 129 -9.43 -13.05 0.50
C THR A 129 -10.33 -13.31 1.72
N GLY A 130 -11.54 -12.76 1.78
CA GLY A 130 -12.46 -12.96 2.91
C GLY A 130 -12.00 -12.31 4.21
N LEU A 131 -10.81 -11.70 4.23
CA LEU A 131 -10.38 -10.73 5.23
C LEU A 131 -11.23 -9.47 5.02
N SER A 132 -12.42 -9.47 5.62
CA SER A 132 -13.29 -8.29 5.66
C SER A 132 -12.48 -7.06 6.06
N LYS A 133 -12.83 -5.87 5.54
CA LYS A 133 -12.33 -4.56 6.02
C LYS A 133 -12.24 -4.53 7.56
N THR A 134 -13.17 -5.21 8.23
CA THR A 134 -13.24 -5.38 9.69
C THR A 134 -12.07 -6.17 10.33
N LEU A 135 -11.50 -7.18 9.68
CA LEU A 135 -10.39 -7.99 10.22
C LEU A 135 -9.04 -7.28 10.10
N LEU A 136 -8.87 -6.43 9.08
CA LEU A 136 -7.71 -5.54 8.98
C LEU A 136 -7.77 -4.40 10.01
N CYS A 137 -8.97 -3.96 10.40
CA CYS A 137 -9.16 -2.91 11.42
C CYS A 137 -9.12 -3.41 12.87
N ARG A 138 -9.47 -4.68 13.16
CA ARG A 138 -9.69 -5.18 14.54
C ARG A 138 -8.43 -5.41 15.39
N ASN A 139 -7.23 -5.28 14.84
CA ASN A 139 -5.99 -5.56 15.56
C ASN A 139 -5.20 -4.31 15.99
N GLN A 140 -5.81 -3.12 15.99
CA GLN A 140 -5.08 -1.86 16.21
C GLN A 140 -5.88 -0.81 16.99
N GLU A 141 -6.52 -1.25 18.08
CA GLU A 141 -6.92 -0.37 19.18
C GLU A 141 -5.76 -0.17 20.16
#